data_AF-A0A7C3SS23-F1
#
_entry.id   AF-A0A7C3SS23-F1
#
_cell.length_a   1.000
_cell.length_b   1.000
_cell.length_c   1.000
_cell.angle_alpha   90.00
_cell.angle_beta   90.00
_cell.angle_gamma   90.00
#
_symmetry.space_group_name_H-M   'P 1'
#
loop_
_entity.id
_entity.type
_entity.pdbx_description
1 polymer ?
#
loop_
_entity_poly.entity_id
_entity_poly.type
_entity_poly.pdbx_seq_one_letter_code
_entity_poly.pdbx_strand_id
1 'polypeptide(L)'
;MFNYLAKSFDFEGRKNLSYSWNTNVFHPVNTSLNYGYTILESMVRKNINTIGLDVSIGYLHKIAPPKYPLVYGLQELFRYVIDYSAIELLETKLKKSDFITTESYHIRLKPNTTKLFIEKIKNNFNQRYEFKNKQHTLENMTFENIRELSKYITGNSKQLEFSIPGIAIKRNDNSQVRDKIMSIDPEKRKELKINRSTLWYQQKKIKEGKTIKIYNETRRGLNEQNWSCY
;
A
#
# COMPACT_ATOMS: atom_id res chain seq x y z
N MET A 1 8.29 -2.81 -9.67
CA MET A 1 8.16 -3.43 -8.33
C MET A 1 7.09 -4.52 -8.29
N PHE A 2 5.83 -4.24 -8.67
CA PHE A 2 4.77 -5.25 -8.69
C PHE A 2 5.09 -6.49 -9.55
N ASN A 3 5.72 -6.33 -10.71
CA ASN A 3 6.12 -7.46 -11.57
C ASN A 3 7.09 -8.42 -10.87
N TYR A 4 7.92 -7.91 -9.95
CA TYR A 4 8.84 -8.74 -9.17
C TYR A 4 8.12 -9.52 -8.06
N LEU A 5 7.19 -8.86 -7.35
CA LEU A 5 6.45 -9.47 -6.24
C LEU A 5 5.35 -10.44 -6.70
N ALA A 6 4.80 -10.22 -7.89
CA ALA A 6 3.66 -10.95 -8.43
C ALA A 6 4.02 -11.71 -9.71
N LYS A 7 5.25 -12.25 -9.83
CA LYS A 7 5.67 -13.03 -11.00
C LYS A 7 4.69 -14.16 -11.36
N SER A 8 4.10 -14.81 -10.36
CA SER A 8 3.09 -15.87 -10.55
C SER A 8 1.77 -15.40 -11.18
N PHE A 9 1.55 -14.09 -11.23
CA PHE A 9 0.35 -13.49 -11.79
C PHE A 9 0.56 -12.90 -13.19
N ASP A 10 1.80 -12.74 -13.64
CA ASP A 10 2.16 -12.18 -14.95
C ASP A 10 1.73 -10.71 -15.13
N PHE A 11 2.10 -9.87 -14.16
CA PHE A 11 1.72 -8.46 -14.17
C PHE A 11 2.55 -7.67 -15.16
N GLU A 12 1.92 -7.22 -16.25
CA GLU A 12 2.56 -6.39 -17.28
C GLU A 12 2.52 -4.87 -16.97
N GLY A 13 1.66 -4.44 -16.04
CA GLY A 13 1.52 -3.04 -15.65
C GLY A 13 0.07 -2.53 -15.53
N ARG A 14 -0.06 -1.26 -15.14
CA ARG A 14 -1.35 -0.55 -15.11
C ARG A 14 -1.71 -0.12 -16.53
N LYS A 15 -2.54 -0.90 -17.21
CA LYS A 15 -3.17 -0.45 -18.46
C LYS A 15 -4.31 0.51 -18.07
N ASN A 16 -4.26 1.76 -18.52
CA ASN A 16 -5.25 2.79 -18.17
C ASN A 16 -6.38 2.86 -19.21
N LEU A 17 -7.53 3.34 -18.76
CA LEU A 17 -8.89 3.15 -19.24
C LEU A 17 -9.29 3.85 -20.56
N SER A 18 -8.40 3.99 -21.55
CA SER A 18 -8.78 4.75 -22.75
C SER A 18 -9.52 3.92 -23.81
N TYR A 19 -9.25 2.61 -24.02
CA TYR A 19 -9.96 1.84 -25.06
C TYR A 19 -10.06 0.32 -24.84
N SER A 20 -9.87 -0.19 -23.62
CA SER A 20 -10.01 -1.64 -23.37
C SER A 20 -10.72 -1.91 -22.06
N TRP A 21 -12.04 -2.04 -22.13
CA TRP A 21 -12.86 -2.60 -21.06
C TRP A 21 -12.58 -4.09 -20.82
N ASN A 22 -11.85 -4.76 -21.73
CA ASN A 22 -11.69 -6.21 -21.73
C ASN A 22 -10.31 -6.73 -21.30
N THR A 23 -9.35 -5.89 -20.87
CA THR A 23 -8.02 -6.38 -20.42
C THR A 23 -7.55 -5.88 -19.06
N ASN A 24 -8.13 -4.81 -18.49
CA ASN A 24 -7.60 -4.18 -17.26
C ASN A 24 -8.00 -4.86 -15.95
N VAL A 25 -9.20 -5.46 -15.90
CA VAL A 25 -9.83 -6.05 -14.69
C VAL A 25 -9.54 -7.56 -14.56
N PHE A 26 -8.78 -8.12 -15.50
CA PHE A 26 -8.51 -9.57 -15.60
C PHE A 26 -7.18 -9.96 -14.93
N HIS A 27 -6.58 -9.04 -14.17
CA HIS A 27 -5.32 -9.28 -13.47
C HIS A 27 -5.47 -9.08 -11.96
N PRO A 28 -5.16 -10.09 -11.11
CA PRO A 28 -5.31 -10.03 -9.65
C PRO A 28 -4.72 -8.79 -8.97
N VAL A 29 -3.54 -8.34 -9.42
CA VAL A 29 -2.89 -7.11 -8.94
C VAL A 29 -3.72 -5.85 -9.30
N ASN A 30 -4.23 -5.75 -10.54
CA ASN A 30 -5.06 -4.62 -10.95
C ASN A 30 -6.40 -4.61 -10.23
N THR A 31 -7.03 -5.78 -10.05
CA THR A 31 -8.25 -5.93 -9.24
C THR A 31 -8.00 -5.43 -7.81
N SER A 32 -6.87 -5.80 -7.21
CA SER A 32 -6.53 -5.37 -5.85
C SER A 32 -6.30 -3.86 -5.77
N LEU A 33 -5.53 -3.28 -6.69
CA LEU A 33 -5.31 -1.83 -6.73
C LEU A 33 -6.61 -1.06 -6.96
N ASN A 34 -7.44 -1.49 -7.90
CA ASN A 34 -8.74 -0.86 -8.17
C ASN A 34 -9.64 -0.88 -6.93
N TYR A 35 -9.71 -2.03 -6.24
CA TYR A 35 -10.48 -2.15 -5.00
C TYR A 35 -9.97 -1.18 -3.92
N GLY A 36 -8.64 -1.11 -3.74
CA GLY A 36 -8.03 -0.19 -2.78
C GLY A 36 -8.28 1.28 -3.12
N TYR A 37 -8.21 1.66 -4.40
CA TYR A 37 -8.50 3.03 -4.82
C TYR A 37 -9.97 3.39 -4.66
N THR A 38 -10.91 2.46 -4.85
CA THR A 38 -12.33 2.71 -4.53
C THR A 38 -12.56 2.99 -3.04
N ILE A 39 -11.80 2.33 -2.15
CA ILE A 39 -11.83 2.65 -0.71
C ILE A 39 -11.29 4.06 -0.47
N LEU A 40 -10.15 4.41 -1.07
CA LEU A 40 -9.57 5.74 -0.94
C LEU A 40 -10.52 6.84 -1.46
N GLU A 41 -11.10 6.63 -2.64
CA GLU A 41 -12.12 7.51 -3.23
C GLU A 41 -13.27 7.75 -2.24
N SER A 42 -13.76 6.68 -1.61
CA SER A 42 -14.85 6.75 -0.63
C SER A 42 -14.45 7.55 0.62
N MET A 43 -13.22 7.37 1.12
CA MET A 43 -12.69 8.11 2.26
C MET A 43 -12.54 9.61 1.96
N VAL A 44 -11.94 9.94 0.82
CA VAL A 44 -11.75 11.34 0.38
C VAL A 44 -13.10 12.01 0.15
N ARG A 45 -14.03 11.34 -0.53
CA ARG A 45 -15.39 11.86 -0.76
C ARG A 45 -16.13 12.12 0.55
N LYS A 46 -16.02 11.23 1.53
CA LYS A 46 -16.61 11.43 2.87
C LYS A 46 -16.06 12.71 3.52
N ASN A 47 -14.76 12.92 3.47
CA ASN A 47 -14.12 14.09 4.08
C ASN A 47 -14.51 15.40 3.38
N ILE A 48 -14.55 15.42 2.05
CA ILE A 48 -15.02 16.57 1.24
C ILE A 48 -16.46 16.92 1.64
N ASN A 49 -17.36 15.93 1.68
CA ASN A 49 -18.75 16.13 2.08
C ASN A 49 -18.88 16.63 3.52
N THR A 50 -18.04 16.15 4.43
CA THR A 50 -18.04 16.56 5.85
C THR A 50 -17.64 18.04 6.00
N ILE A 51 -16.75 18.54 5.14
CA ILE A 51 -16.32 19.94 5.13
C ILE A 51 -17.31 20.84 4.37
N GLY A 52 -18.15 20.27 3.50
CA GLY A 52 -19.16 21.00 2.74
C GLY A 52 -18.67 21.53 1.38
N LEU A 53 -17.63 20.91 0.80
CA LEU A 53 -17.17 21.24 -0.55
C LEU A 53 -17.95 20.44 -1.61
N ASP A 54 -18.12 21.01 -2.81
CA ASP A 54 -18.75 20.32 -3.94
C ASP A 54 -17.74 19.39 -4.65
N VAL A 55 -18.05 18.10 -4.66
CA VAL A 55 -17.24 17.03 -5.28
C VAL A 55 -17.10 17.16 -6.82
N SER A 56 -18.01 17.89 -7.47
CA SER A 56 -18.07 18.08 -8.92
C SER A 56 -17.09 19.13 -9.45
N ILE A 57 -16.54 19.97 -8.57
CA ILE A 57 -15.67 21.09 -8.94
C ILE A 57 -14.21 20.73 -8.62
N GLY A 58 -13.48 20.25 -9.63
CA GLY A 58 -12.07 19.91 -9.51
C GLY A 58 -11.15 20.90 -10.24
N TYR A 59 -9.92 21.02 -9.75
CA TYR A 59 -8.88 21.90 -10.32
C TYR A 59 -7.93 21.18 -11.28
N LEU A 60 -7.65 19.89 -11.03
CA LEU A 60 -6.66 19.10 -11.78
C LEU A 60 -7.29 18.24 -12.89
N HIS A 61 -8.45 17.63 -12.60
CA HIS A 61 -9.14 16.74 -13.53
C HIS A 61 -10.24 17.50 -14.27
N LYS A 62 -10.29 17.39 -15.61
CA LYS A 62 -11.37 17.96 -16.41
C LYS A 62 -12.73 17.43 -15.93
N ILE A 63 -13.70 18.33 -15.84
CA ILE A 63 -15.09 17.99 -15.51
C ILE A 63 -15.62 17.09 -16.64
N ALA A 64 -15.94 15.84 -16.30
CA ALA A 64 -16.59 14.89 -17.20
C ALA A 64 -17.61 14.09 -16.39
N PRO A 65 -18.91 14.16 -16.69
CA PRO A 65 -19.91 13.32 -16.03
C PRO A 65 -19.64 11.83 -16.33
N PRO A 66 -19.82 10.87 -15.38
CA PRO A 66 -20.10 11.01 -13.96
C PRO A 66 -18.79 10.83 -13.18
N LYS A 67 -18.03 11.91 -12.99
CA LYS A 67 -16.77 11.86 -12.24
C LYS A 67 -16.79 12.93 -11.17
N TYR A 68 -16.21 12.61 -10.02
CA TYR A 68 -16.02 13.52 -8.89
C TYR A 68 -14.60 14.11 -9.00
N PRO A 69 -14.34 15.11 -9.86
CA PRO A 69 -12.99 15.57 -10.18
C PRO A 69 -12.24 16.13 -8.97
N LEU A 70 -12.95 16.68 -7.97
CA LEU A 70 -12.32 17.11 -6.72
C LEU A 70 -11.80 15.91 -5.91
N VAL A 71 -12.60 14.86 -5.81
CA VAL A 71 -12.21 13.59 -5.16
C VAL A 71 -10.99 13.01 -5.86
N TYR A 72 -11.01 12.99 -7.19
CA TYR A 72 -9.89 12.48 -7.97
C TYR A 72 -8.63 13.33 -7.87
N GLY A 73 -8.74 14.66 -7.76
CA GLY A 73 -7.56 15.50 -7.50
C GLY A 73 -6.97 15.23 -6.12
N LEU A 74 -7.81 15.16 -5.08
CA LEU A 74 -7.35 15.00 -3.70
C LEU A 74 -6.87 13.59 -3.36
N GLN A 75 -7.41 12.55 -4.00
CA GLN A 75 -6.92 11.19 -3.76
C GLN A 75 -5.47 11.01 -4.23
N GLU A 76 -5.01 11.74 -5.26
CA GLU A 76 -3.65 11.61 -5.79
C GLU A 76 -2.59 11.84 -4.70
N LEU A 77 -2.90 12.71 -3.72
CA LEU A 77 -2.05 12.97 -2.56
C LEU A 77 -1.81 11.73 -1.69
N PHE A 78 -2.69 10.72 -1.73
CA PHE A 78 -2.70 9.58 -0.82
C PHE A 78 -2.67 8.21 -1.51
N ARG A 79 -2.59 8.16 -2.85
CA ARG A 79 -2.56 6.89 -3.61
C ARG A 79 -1.45 5.96 -3.19
N TYR A 80 -0.30 6.52 -2.82
CA TYR A 80 0.85 5.77 -2.37
C TYR A 80 0.54 4.85 -1.17
N VAL A 81 -0.43 5.22 -0.33
CA VAL A 81 -0.85 4.41 0.83
C VAL A 81 -1.50 3.12 0.35
N ILE A 82 -2.34 3.21 -0.68
CA ILE A 82 -2.99 2.05 -1.31
C ILE A 82 -1.97 1.17 -2.02
N ASP A 83 -1.04 1.79 -2.76
CA ASP A 83 0.02 1.05 -3.45
C ASP A 83 0.85 0.25 -2.44
N TYR A 84 1.24 0.89 -1.34
CA TYR A 84 1.96 0.26 -0.24
C TYR A 84 1.15 -0.88 0.41
N SER A 85 -0.14 -0.67 0.71
CA SER A 85 -1.01 -1.74 1.21
C SER A 85 -1.15 -2.91 0.23
N ALA A 86 -1.18 -2.65 -1.08
CA ALA A 86 -1.26 -3.68 -2.11
C ALA A 86 0.04 -4.50 -2.19
N ILE A 87 1.19 -3.84 -2.06
CA ILE A 87 2.49 -4.51 -1.92
C ILE A 87 2.48 -5.45 -0.71
N GLU A 88 2.05 -4.95 0.45
CA GLU A 88 1.96 -5.75 1.68
C GLU A 88 0.99 -6.93 1.55
N LEU A 89 -0.07 -6.80 0.75
CA LEU A 89 -0.99 -7.89 0.46
C LEU A 89 -0.32 -8.94 -0.43
N LEU A 90 0.37 -8.52 -1.50
CA LEU A 90 1.01 -9.47 -2.42
C LEU A 90 2.12 -10.27 -1.77
N GLU A 91 2.85 -9.68 -0.82
CA GLU A 91 3.88 -10.37 -0.04
C GLU A 91 3.33 -11.45 0.90
N THR A 92 2.01 -11.53 1.12
CA THR A 92 1.39 -12.67 1.81
C THR A 92 1.28 -13.91 0.91
N LYS A 93 1.90 -13.90 -0.27
CA LYS A 93 1.92 -15.00 -1.26
C LYS A 93 0.51 -15.42 -1.67
N LEU A 94 -0.27 -14.45 -2.13
CA LEU A 94 -1.60 -14.71 -2.70
C LEU A 94 -1.52 -15.78 -3.79
N LYS A 95 -2.52 -16.65 -3.83
CA LYS A 95 -2.69 -17.69 -4.84
C LYS A 95 -3.82 -17.31 -5.79
N LYS A 96 -3.87 -17.93 -6.97
CA LYS A 96 -5.02 -17.79 -7.90
C LYS A 96 -6.34 -18.17 -7.22
N SER A 97 -6.31 -19.12 -6.28
CA SER A 97 -7.46 -19.53 -5.47
C SER A 97 -8.02 -18.45 -4.54
N ASP A 98 -7.30 -17.35 -4.31
CA ASP A 98 -7.73 -16.23 -3.45
C ASP A 98 -8.60 -15.20 -4.20
N PHE A 99 -8.88 -15.50 -5.47
CA PHE A 99 -9.70 -14.70 -6.37
C PHE A 99 -10.89 -15.52 -6.88
N ILE A 100 -11.93 -14.83 -7.30
CA ILE A 100 -13.12 -15.40 -7.94
C ILE A 100 -13.23 -14.79 -9.34
N THR A 101 -13.49 -15.64 -10.33
CA THR A 101 -13.91 -15.20 -11.66
C THR A 101 -15.43 -15.18 -11.69
N THR A 102 -16.03 -14.03 -12.02
CA THR A 102 -17.48 -13.92 -12.20
C THR A 102 -17.91 -14.54 -13.53
N GLU A 103 -19.22 -14.74 -13.71
CA GLU A 103 -19.80 -15.21 -14.99
C GLU A 103 -19.45 -14.28 -16.17
N SER A 104 -19.32 -12.98 -15.90
CA SER A 104 -18.82 -11.97 -16.84
C SER A 104 -17.29 -11.94 -17.00
N TYR A 105 -16.59 -12.98 -16.54
CA TYR A 105 -15.14 -13.13 -16.57
C TYR A 105 -14.31 -12.08 -15.79
N HIS A 106 -14.94 -11.25 -14.96
CA HIS A 106 -14.21 -10.30 -14.12
C HIS A 106 -13.57 -10.99 -12.91
N ILE A 107 -12.35 -10.56 -12.56
CA ILE A 107 -11.67 -11.06 -11.36
C ILE A 107 -12.07 -10.21 -10.15
N ARG A 108 -12.45 -10.87 -9.06
CA ARG A 108 -12.75 -10.27 -7.75
C ARG A 108 -11.92 -10.92 -6.65
N LEU A 109 -11.61 -10.15 -5.60
CA LEU A 109 -10.99 -10.67 -4.37
C LEU A 109 -12.00 -11.54 -3.60
N LYS A 110 -11.56 -12.68 -3.07
CA LYS A 110 -12.38 -13.46 -2.12
C LYS A 110 -12.60 -12.70 -0.81
N PRO A 111 -13.69 -12.95 -0.07
CA PRO A 111 -13.99 -12.27 1.19
C PRO A 111 -12.84 -12.26 2.20
N ASN A 112 -12.12 -13.37 2.37
CA ASN A 112 -10.98 -13.46 3.28
C ASN A 112 -9.83 -12.55 2.85
N THR A 113 -9.49 -12.56 1.56
CA THR A 113 -8.46 -11.70 0.97
C THR A 113 -8.83 -10.23 1.06
N THR A 114 -10.10 -9.91 0.79
CA THR A 114 -10.66 -8.57 0.94
C THR A 114 -10.54 -8.06 2.37
N LYS A 115 -10.92 -8.88 3.36
CA LYS A 115 -10.81 -8.53 4.78
C LYS A 115 -9.36 -8.23 5.18
N LEU A 116 -8.43 -9.09 4.78
CA LEU A 116 -7.00 -8.89 5.02
C LEU A 116 -6.48 -7.60 4.37
N PHE A 117 -6.94 -7.31 3.15
CA PHE A 117 -6.52 -6.11 2.45
C PHE A 117 -7.06 -4.82 3.10
N ILE A 118 -8.33 -4.82 3.50
CA ILE A 118 -8.94 -3.71 4.25
C ILE A 118 -8.18 -3.48 5.56
N GLU A 119 -7.79 -4.54 6.27
CA GLU A 119 -7.01 -4.43 7.50
C GLU A 119 -5.64 -3.77 7.25
N LYS A 120 -4.94 -4.15 6.18
CA LYS A 120 -3.67 -3.51 5.77
C LYS A 120 -3.87 -2.03 5.44
N ILE A 121 -4.90 -1.69 4.67
CA ILE A 121 -5.24 -0.28 4.36
C ILE A 121 -5.50 0.50 5.64
N LYS A 122 -6.34 -0.02 6.53
CA LYS A 122 -6.68 0.61 7.81
C LYS A 122 -5.44 0.81 8.69
N ASN A 123 -4.57 -0.19 8.78
CA ASN A 123 -3.33 -0.10 9.56
C ASN A 123 -2.38 0.97 9.02
N ASN A 124 -2.31 1.11 7.69
CA ASN A 124 -1.47 2.12 7.04
C ASN A 124 -2.04 3.52 7.23
N PHE A 125 -3.37 3.71 7.12
CA PHE A 125 -4.00 5.01 7.39
C PHE A 125 -3.94 5.43 8.88
N ASN A 126 -3.86 4.46 9.79
CA ASN A 126 -3.69 4.72 11.23
C ASN A 126 -2.23 4.92 11.66
N GLN A 127 -1.26 4.79 10.76
CA GLN A 127 0.13 5.14 11.07
C GLN A 127 0.21 6.62 11.45
N ARG A 128 0.97 6.89 12.51
CA ARG A 128 1.18 8.24 13.03
C ARG A 128 2.46 8.84 12.45
N TYR A 129 2.32 10.09 12.00
CA TYR A 129 3.37 10.92 11.46
C TYR A 129 3.41 12.22 12.26
N GLU A 130 4.61 12.79 12.36
CA GLU A 130 4.76 14.12 12.92
C GLU A 130 4.23 15.16 11.93
N PHE A 131 3.30 15.99 12.39
CA PHE A 131 2.64 17.02 11.63
C PHE A 131 2.37 18.21 12.55
N LYS A 132 2.89 19.39 12.21
CA LYS A 132 2.75 20.63 13.01
C LYS A 132 3.08 20.39 14.51
N ASN A 133 4.20 19.72 14.78
CA ASN A 133 4.70 19.36 16.13
C ASN A 133 3.75 18.45 16.93
N LYS A 134 2.82 17.76 16.26
CA LYS A 134 1.88 16.81 16.86
C LYS A 134 1.88 15.50 16.08
N GLN A 135 1.48 14.41 16.73
CA GLN A 135 1.32 13.12 16.07
C GLN A 135 -0.07 12.99 15.48
N HIS A 136 -0.18 12.92 14.15
CA HIS A 136 -1.43 12.74 13.44
C HIS A 136 -1.43 11.42 12.67
N THR A 137 -2.59 10.76 12.59
CA THR A 137 -2.78 9.64 11.67
C THR A 137 -2.86 10.16 10.23
N LEU A 138 -2.51 9.34 9.23
CA LEU A 138 -2.71 9.72 7.82
C LEU A 138 -4.17 10.02 7.49
N GLU A 139 -5.12 9.32 8.14
CA GLU A 139 -6.54 9.63 8.00
C GLU A 139 -6.85 11.07 8.45
N ASN A 140 -6.32 11.49 9.60
CA ASN A 140 -6.48 12.86 10.08
C ASN A 140 -5.76 13.87 9.18
N MET A 141 -4.58 13.54 8.66
CA MET A 141 -3.86 14.40 7.71
C MET A 141 -4.64 14.55 6.39
N THR A 142 -5.32 13.49 5.93
CA THR A 142 -6.24 13.55 4.79
C THR A 142 -7.35 14.56 5.03
N PHE A 143 -7.99 14.50 6.20
CA PHE A 143 -9.03 15.45 6.57
C PHE A 143 -8.50 16.89 6.67
N GLU A 144 -7.37 17.10 7.34
CA GLU A 144 -6.78 18.43 7.52
C GLU A 144 -6.35 19.06 6.18
N ASN A 145 -5.77 18.29 5.24
CA ASN A 145 -5.43 18.80 3.91
C ASN A 145 -6.67 19.29 3.14
N ILE A 146 -7.79 18.57 3.24
CA ILE A 146 -9.06 18.99 2.60
C ILE A 146 -9.62 20.22 3.32
N ARG A 147 -9.45 20.32 4.64
CA ARG A 147 -9.86 21.48 5.43
C ARG A 147 -9.05 22.73 5.08
N GLU A 148 -7.74 22.61 4.89
CA GLU A 148 -6.89 23.71 4.42
C GLU A 148 -7.29 24.17 3.02
N LEU A 149 -7.63 23.24 2.12
CA LEU A 149 -8.20 23.60 0.82
C LEU A 149 -9.49 24.43 0.96
N SER A 150 -10.40 24.03 1.85
CA SER A 150 -11.63 24.80 2.11
C SER A 150 -11.36 26.21 2.63
N LYS A 151 -10.41 26.36 3.57
CA LYS A 151 -9.99 27.69 4.06
C LYS A 151 -9.42 28.55 2.95
N TYR A 152 -8.63 27.97 2.05
CA TYR A 152 -8.08 28.68 0.91
C TYR A 152 -9.18 29.16 -0.05
N ILE A 153 -10.12 28.27 -0.43
CA ILE A 153 -11.24 28.60 -1.32
C ILE A 153 -12.13 29.71 -0.72
N THR A 154 -12.37 29.67 0.59
CA THR A 154 -13.19 30.66 1.30
C THR A 154 -12.47 31.98 1.59
N GLY A 155 -11.19 32.12 1.22
CA GLY A 155 -10.39 33.32 1.47
C GLY A 155 -9.87 33.45 2.92
N ASN A 156 -10.13 32.46 3.77
CA ASN A 156 -9.66 32.40 5.15
C ASN A 156 -8.16 32.04 5.26
N SER A 157 -7.56 31.53 4.19
CA SER A 157 -6.10 31.35 4.04
C SER A 157 -5.61 31.95 2.74
N LYS A 158 -4.47 32.64 2.77
CA LYS A 158 -3.85 33.25 1.58
C LYS A 158 -3.02 32.26 0.75
N GLN A 159 -2.59 31.16 1.37
CA GLN A 159 -1.72 30.16 0.74
C GLN A 159 -2.31 28.76 0.95
N LEU A 160 -2.20 27.93 -0.07
CA LEU A 160 -2.55 26.52 -0.03
C LEU A 160 -1.27 25.69 -0.08
N GLU A 161 -1.03 24.94 0.99
CA GLU A 161 0.05 23.97 1.06
C GLU A 161 -0.50 22.64 1.57
N PHE A 162 -0.36 21.60 0.75
CA PHE A 162 -0.70 20.24 1.17
C PHE A 162 0.48 19.63 1.90
N SER A 163 0.23 19.09 3.09
CA SER A 163 1.25 18.34 3.82
C SER A 163 1.09 16.85 3.51
N ILE A 164 2.06 16.32 2.76
CA ILE A 164 2.13 14.90 2.42
C ILE A 164 3.33 14.33 3.18
N PRO A 165 3.13 13.50 4.21
CA PRO A 165 4.25 12.92 4.92
C PRO A 165 4.98 11.94 3.99
N GLY A 166 6.31 12.00 4.01
CA GLY A 166 7.13 10.98 3.37
C GLY A 166 6.80 9.59 3.95
N ILE A 167 6.80 8.56 3.11
CA ILE A 167 6.56 7.19 3.55
C ILE A 167 7.72 6.76 4.46
N ALA A 168 7.48 6.75 5.78
CA ALA A 168 8.35 6.07 6.71
C ALA A 168 8.13 4.55 6.56
N ILE A 169 8.88 3.90 5.69
CA ILE A 169 8.89 2.43 5.58
C ILE A 169 9.53 1.87 6.87
N LYS A 170 8.71 1.58 7.87
CA LYS A 170 9.14 0.98 9.15
C LYS A 170 9.41 -0.53 9.05
N ARG A 171 9.48 -1.09 7.83
CA ARG A 171 9.63 -2.53 7.62
C ARG A 171 11.09 -2.97 7.58
N ASN A 172 11.38 -3.96 8.42
CA ASN A 172 12.66 -4.66 8.45
C ASN A 172 12.58 -6.05 7.79
N ASP A 173 11.37 -6.57 7.46
CA ASP A 173 11.10 -7.94 7.01
C ASP A 173 10.57 -8.04 5.57
N ASN A 174 11.21 -7.34 4.63
CA ASN A 174 10.86 -7.41 3.20
C ASN A 174 11.14 -8.80 2.59
N SER A 175 10.60 -9.06 1.39
CA SER A 175 10.77 -10.36 0.71
C SER A 175 12.24 -10.79 0.60
N GLN A 176 13.14 -9.88 0.24
CA GLN A 176 14.56 -10.19 0.11
C GLN A 176 15.18 -10.64 1.43
N VAL A 177 14.82 -9.98 2.54
CA VAL A 177 15.28 -10.34 3.88
C VAL A 177 14.71 -11.71 4.30
N ARG A 178 13.45 -12.00 3.97
CA ARG A 178 12.84 -13.31 4.25
C ARG A 178 13.53 -14.42 3.46
N ASP A 179 13.80 -14.19 2.18
CA ASP A 179 14.49 -15.15 1.32
C ASP A 179 15.92 -15.39 1.82
N LYS A 180 16.64 -14.34 2.22
CA LYS A 180 17.95 -14.44 2.88
C LYS A 180 17.88 -15.29 4.15
N ILE A 181 16.93 -15.05 5.05
CA ILE A 181 16.77 -15.82 6.30
C ILE A 181 16.47 -17.30 5.99
N MET A 182 15.68 -17.58 4.96
CA MET A 182 15.35 -18.93 4.53
C MET A 182 16.56 -19.67 3.93
N SER A 183 17.50 -18.95 3.32
CA SER A 183 18.73 -19.54 2.77
C SER A 183 19.86 -19.72 3.78
N ILE A 184 19.72 -19.29 5.03
CA ILE A 184 20.77 -19.45 6.05
C ILE A 184 20.85 -20.92 6.47
N ASP A 185 22.00 -21.53 6.20
CA ASP A 185 22.39 -22.87 6.67
C ASP A 185 23.07 -22.83 8.07
N PRO A 186 23.33 -23.99 8.71
CA PRO A 186 23.94 -24.03 10.04
C PRO A 186 25.34 -23.41 10.15
N GLU A 187 26.14 -23.40 9.09
CA GLU A 187 27.49 -22.83 9.06
C GLU A 187 27.43 -21.32 8.94
N LYS A 188 26.68 -20.83 7.95
CA LYS A 188 26.40 -19.41 7.73
C LYS A 188 25.73 -18.76 8.94
N ARG A 189 24.87 -19.48 9.66
CA ARG A 189 24.31 -19.01 10.94
C ARG A 189 25.40 -18.71 11.98
N LYS A 190 26.44 -19.57 12.09
CA LYS A 190 27.55 -19.37 13.04
C LYS A 190 28.34 -18.12 12.67
N GLU A 191 28.65 -17.93 11.38
CA GLU A 191 29.33 -16.75 10.86
C GLU A 191 28.56 -15.46 11.18
N LEU A 192 27.24 -15.48 10.96
CA LEU A 192 26.34 -14.36 11.23
C LEU A 192 26.04 -14.14 12.71
N LYS A 193 26.60 -14.99 13.60
CA LYS A 193 26.39 -14.95 15.07
C LYS A 193 24.91 -14.98 15.47
N ILE A 194 24.05 -15.63 14.69
CA ILE A 194 22.62 -15.72 14.96
C ILE A 194 22.35 -16.92 15.88
N ASN A 195 21.56 -16.74 16.94
CA ASN A 195 21.14 -17.85 17.80
C ASN A 195 20.31 -18.88 17.01
N ARG A 196 20.57 -20.19 17.23
CA ARG A 196 19.86 -21.30 16.58
C ARG A 196 18.35 -21.24 16.79
N SER A 197 17.88 -20.91 18.01
CA SER A 197 16.45 -20.80 18.30
C SER A 197 15.81 -19.62 17.56
N THR A 198 16.51 -18.49 17.48
CA THR A 198 16.08 -17.29 16.74
C THR A 198 15.94 -17.59 15.24
N LEU A 199 16.94 -18.22 14.62
CA LEU A 199 16.88 -18.58 13.21
C LEU A 199 15.73 -19.55 12.94
N TRP A 200 15.60 -20.61 13.75
CA TRP A 200 14.52 -21.58 13.61
C TRP A 200 13.13 -20.93 13.73
N TYR A 201 12.95 -20.05 14.72
CA TYR A 201 11.71 -19.31 14.92
C TYR A 201 11.37 -18.43 13.70
N GLN A 202 12.35 -17.69 13.19
CA GLN A 202 12.16 -16.83 12.01
C GLN A 202 11.83 -17.66 10.77
N GLN A 203 12.57 -18.73 10.48
CA GLN A 203 12.30 -19.62 9.34
C GLN A 203 10.93 -20.29 9.47
N LYS A 204 10.54 -20.74 10.67
CA LYS A 204 9.20 -21.29 10.93
C LYS A 204 8.09 -20.27 10.64
N LYS A 205 8.22 -19.04 11.16
CA LYS A 205 7.24 -17.96 10.92
C LYS A 205 7.15 -17.56 9.46
N ILE A 206 8.27 -17.52 8.73
CA ILE A 206 8.30 -17.25 7.28
C ILE A 206 7.55 -18.36 6.53
N LYS A 207 7.77 -19.64 6.87
CA LYS A 207 7.03 -20.78 6.29
C LYS A 207 5.53 -20.70 6.56
N GLU A 208 5.13 -20.22 7.73
CA GLU A 208 3.73 -19.96 8.11
C GLU A 208 3.15 -18.69 7.45
N GLY A 209 3.93 -17.94 6.67
CA GLY A 209 3.50 -16.69 6.03
C GLY A 209 3.30 -15.51 6.99
N LYS A 210 3.77 -15.62 8.24
CA LYS A 210 3.59 -14.60 9.29
C LYS A 210 4.71 -13.57 9.25
N THR A 211 4.40 -12.37 9.77
CA THR A 211 5.42 -11.32 10.00
C THR A 211 6.45 -11.77 11.02
N ILE A 212 7.71 -11.39 10.80
CA ILE A 212 8.82 -11.73 11.69
C ILE A 212 9.39 -10.51 12.37
N LYS A 213 9.75 -10.66 13.64
CA LYS A 213 10.59 -9.68 14.31
C LYS A 213 12.05 -9.97 13.97
N ILE A 214 12.70 -9.02 13.33
CA ILE A 214 14.14 -9.09 13.03
C ILE A 214 14.85 -8.22 14.06
N TYR A 215 15.66 -8.88 14.87
CA TYR A 215 16.48 -8.23 15.90
C TYR A 215 17.70 -7.56 15.26
N ASN A 216 18.25 -6.55 15.94
CA ASN A 216 19.39 -5.77 15.44
C ASN A 216 20.60 -6.67 15.13
N GLU A 217 20.84 -7.73 15.90
CA GLU A 217 21.93 -8.69 15.67
C GLU A 217 21.77 -9.43 14.34
N THR A 218 20.58 -9.98 14.10
CA THR A 218 20.24 -10.63 12.82
C THR A 218 20.32 -9.65 11.67
N ARG A 219 19.87 -8.41 11.88
CA ARG A 219 19.93 -7.35 10.86
C ARG A 219 21.37 -6.99 10.52
N ARG A 220 22.24 -6.88 11.52
CA ARG A 220 23.66 -6.53 11.32
C ARG A 220 24.35 -7.57 10.47
N GLY A 221 24.19 -8.85 10.80
CA GLY A 221 24.74 -9.95 9.98
C GLY A 221 24.21 -9.96 8.54
N LEU A 222 22.92 -9.64 8.34
CA LEU A 222 22.30 -9.60 7.01
C LEU A 222 22.73 -8.39 6.15
N ASN A 223 23.18 -7.29 6.79
CA ASN A 223 23.59 -6.04 6.15
C ASN A 223 25.11 -5.94 5.95
N GLU A 224 25.94 -6.60 6.77
CA GLU A 224 27.41 -6.63 6.61
C GLU A 224 27.86 -7.37 5.33
N GLN A 225 26.96 -8.12 4.68
CA GLN A 225 27.15 -8.63 3.32
C GLN A 225 26.51 -7.67 2.29
N ASN A 226 27.24 -6.62 1.90
CA ASN A 226 27.10 -6.08 0.54
C ASN A 226 27.58 -7.20 -0.40
N TRP A 227 26.64 -7.98 -0.92
CA TRP A 227 26.90 -8.86 -2.05
C TRP A 227 27.30 -7.96 -3.22
N SER A 228 28.57 -7.97 -3.57
CA SER A 228 29.05 -7.47 -4.85
C SER A 228 28.40 -8.32 -5.94
N CYS A 229 27.33 -7.81 -6.53
CA CYS A 229 26.84 -8.29 -7.82
C CYS A 229 27.09 -7.16 -8.83
N TYR A 230 27.99 -7.45 -9.77
CA TYR A 230 27.99 -6.88 -11.11
C TYR A 230 26.62 -7.06 -11.78
#